data_AF-A0A0Q6VYK2-F1
#
_entry.id   AF-A0A0Q6VYK2-F1
#
_cell.length_a   1.000
_cell.length_b   1.000
_cell.length_c   1.000
_cell.angle_alpha   90.00
_cell.angle_beta   90.00
_cell.angle_gamma   90.00
#
_symmetry.space_group_name_H-M   'P 1'
#
loop_
_entity.id
_entity.type
_entity.pdbx_description
1 polymer ?
#
loop_
_entity_poly.entity_id
_entity_poly.type
_entity_poly.pdbx_seq_one_letter_code
_entity_poly.pdbx_strand_id
1 'polypeptide(L)'
;MDPADEVVRSTRTTFSVGRGNVDADIFRSHFQSEICASAARTLHRDRIDSRIHDDESANYYALCAMTGKVFGAGVCDNYAATAAFSYGAAAQQLAHPPAEEVHLVMHKQQKHVWAEVGPSDAQESSVVVDPWADGSAVFAEDSRFASRRTRLSTNASLSLSDAADLNHWTDAHSQMIRSDEDDIATRLDQARQEVLGTSGGAFKRWRPQPVLGDQFLARTQDRLRTNDPWKVVQTEVLATGVARLLDVHRVPDLLSEAPKIVEETKALVERGIEAGRSRR
;
A
#
# COMPACT_ATOMS: atom_id res chain seq x y z
N MET A 1 5.68 -12.77 9.72
CA MET A 1 5.58 -11.48 8.99
C MET A 1 4.14 -11.01 9.17
N ASP A 2 3.91 -9.72 9.35
CA ASP A 2 2.54 -9.18 9.43
C ASP A 2 1.83 -9.39 8.07
N PRO A 3 0.68 -10.09 8.00
CA PRO A 3 -0.07 -10.31 6.77
C PRO A 3 -0.36 -9.03 5.99
N ALA A 4 -0.59 -7.90 6.67
CA ALA A 4 -0.90 -6.62 6.02
C ALA A 4 0.27 -6.14 5.14
N ASP A 5 1.49 -6.16 5.67
CA ASP A 5 2.69 -5.74 4.95
C ASP A 5 3.08 -6.72 3.83
N GLU A 6 2.82 -8.00 4.04
CA GLU A 6 3.01 -9.01 3.00
C GLU A 6 2.07 -8.80 1.82
N VAL A 7 0.79 -8.53 2.10
CA VAL A 7 -0.23 -8.24 1.09
C VAL A 7 0.08 -6.97 0.30
N VAL A 8 0.58 -5.92 0.95
CA VAL A 8 1.02 -4.70 0.24
C VAL A 8 2.08 -5.05 -0.81
N ARG A 9 3.08 -5.85 -0.42
CA ARG A 9 4.19 -6.24 -1.30
C ARG A 9 3.74 -7.17 -2.42
N SER A 10 2.98 -8.21 -2.09
CA SER A 10 2.51 -9.20 -3.07
C SER A 10 1.55 -8.55 -4.07
N THR A 11 0.69 -7.62 -3.64
CA THR A 11 -0.19 -6.88 -4.55
C THR A 11 0.64 -6.03 -5.53
N ARG A 12 1.69 -5.34 -5.08
CA ARG A 12 2.58 -4.60 -6.00
C ARG A 12 3.30 -5.52 -6.98
N THR A 13 3.67 -6.73 -6.57
CA THR A 13 4.23 -7.75 -7.48
C THR A 13 3.22 -8.19 -8.53
N THR A 14 1.97 -8.44 -8.12
CA THR A 14 0.86 -8.78 -9.02
C THR A 14 0.62 -7.68 -10.05
N PHE A 15 0.71 -6.41 -9.64
CA PHE A 15 0.57 -5.24 -10.50
C PHE A 15 1.92 -4.74 -11.04
N SER A 16 2.70 -5.65 -11.61
CA SER A 16 4.08 -5.42 -12.05
C SER A 16 4.25 -4.31 -13.10
N VAL A 17 3.20 -3.96 -13.85
CA VAL A 17 3.25 -2.91 -14.88
C VAL A 17 3.14 -1.51 -14.24
N GLY A 18 2.35 -1.37 -13.16
CA GLY A 18 2.27 -0.15 -12.35
C GLY A 18 0.86 0.35 -12.04
N ARG A 19 0.79 1.51 -11.38
CA ARG A 19 -0.45 2.17 -10.97
C ARG A 19 -0.92 3.08 -12.09
N GLY A 20 -1.83 2.61 -12.93
CA GLY A 20 -2.13 3.15 -14.27
C GLY A 20 -2.53 4.62 -14.41
N ASN A 21 -2.63 5.35 -13.31
CA ASN A 21 -2.87 6.78 -13.28
C ASN A 21 -1.81 7.58 -12.50
N VAL A 22 -0.69 6.97 -12.12
CA VAL A 22 0.42 7.62 -11.40
C VAL A 22 1.52 8.00 -12.38
N ASP A 23 1.84 9.29 -12.47
CA ASP A 23 2.78 9.88 -13.42
C ASP A 23 4.11 9.12 -13.47
N ALA A 24 4.70 8.81 -12.32
CA ALA A 24 5.99 8.13 -12.25
C ALA A 24 5.96 6.74 -12.91
N ASP A 25 4.88 6.01 -12.73
CA ASP A 25 4.71 4.66 -13.28
C ASP A 25 4.41 4.72 -14.78
N ILE A 26 3.57 5.69 -15.21
CA ILE A 26 3.26 5.96 -16.62
C ILE A 26 4.55 6.30 -17.39
N PHE A 27 5.36 7.23 -16.90
CA PHE A 27 6.58 7.62 -17.59
C PHE A 27 7.63 6.52 -17.60
N ARG A 28 7.82 5.80 -16.47
CA ARG A 28 8.78 4.69 -16.39
C ARG A 28 8.42 3.53 -17.32
N SER A 29 7.13 3.27 -17.50
CA SER A 29 6.62 2.17 -18.33
C SER A 29 6.34 2.57 -19.78
N HIS A 30 6.72 3.78 -20.21
CA HIS A 30 6.39 4.32 -21.53
C HIS A 30 4.88 4.19 -21.86
N PHE A 31 4.03 4.65 -20.94
CA PHE A 31 2.56 4.59 -20.98
C PHE A 31 1.94 3.20 -20.82
N GLN A 32 2.73 2.12 -20.71
CA GLN A 32 2.17 0.77 -20.60
C GLN A 32 1.30 0.58 -19.35
N SER A 33 1.64 1.24 -18.24
CA SER A 33 0.82 1.21 -17.01
C SER A 33 -0.58 1.77 -17.23
N GLU A 34 -0.71 2.87 -17.98
CA GLU A 34 -2.00 3.48 -18.31
C GLU A 34 -2.78 2.67 -19.35
N ILE A 35 -2.09 2.13 -20.35
CA ILE A 35 -2.69 1.26 -21.38
C ILE A 35 -3.29 0.01 -20.73
N CYS A 36 -2.53 -0.70 -19.91
CA CYS A 36 -3.01 -1.88 -19.19
C CYS A 36 -4.19 -1.54 -18.27
N ALA A 37 -4.16 -0.40 -17.57
CA ALA A 37 -5.29 0.03 -16.73
C ALA A 37 -6.54 0.39 -17.56
N SER A 38 -6.39 1.00 -18.75
CA SER A 38 -7.54 1.26 -19.62
C SER A 38 -8.13 -0.04 -20.18
N ALA A 39 -7.29 -1.01 -20.54
CA ALA A 39 -7.74 -2.34 -20.95
C ALA A 39 -8.50 -3.05 -19.81
N ALA A 40 -8.00 -2.97 -18.56
CA ALA A 40 -8.69 -3.48 -17.38
C ALA A 40 -10.07 -2.84 -17.18
N ARG A 41 -10.17 -1.50 -17.31
CA ARG A 41 -11.43 -0.76 -17.21
C ARG A 41 -12.44 -1.19 -18.28
N THR A 42 -11.98 -1.42 -19.52
CA THR A 42 -12.85 -1.89 -20.61
C THR A 42 -13.36 -3.31 -20.33
N LEU A 43 -12.48 -4.23 -19.93
CA LEU A 43 -12.88 -5.60 -19.56
C LEU A 43 -13.85 -5.61 -18.38
N HIS A 44 -13.68 -4.71 -17.41
CA HIS A 44 -14.60 -4.57 -16.29
C HIS A 44 -15.99 -4.17 -16.78
N ARG A 45 -16.08 -3.16 -17.66
CA ARG A 45 -17.37 -2.69 -18.20
C ARG A 45 -18.11 -3.79 -18.96
N ASP A 46 -17.39 -4.62 -19.71
CA ASP A 46 -17.98 -5.72 -20.49
C ASP A 46 -18.60 -6.81 -19.59
N ARG A 47 -18.24 -6.83 -18.29
CA ARG A 47 -18.64 -7.86 -17.33
C ARG A 47 -19.44 -7.30 -16.16
N ILE A 48 -19.92 -6.05 -16.25
CA ILE A 48 -20.56 -5.33 -15.13
C ILE A 48 -21.77 -6.07 -14.54
N ASP A 49 -22.50 -6.84 -15.36
CA ASP A 49 -23.68 -7.60 -14.95
C ASP A 49 -23.34 -8.98 -14.33
N SER A 50 -22.06 -9.28 -14.11
CA SER A 50 -21.63 -10.55 -13.50
C SER A 50 -21.99 -10.57 -12.01
N ARG A 51 -22.84 -11.52 -11.62
CA ARG A 51 -23.16 -11.79 -10.21
C ARG A 51 -22.19 -12.82 -9.63
N ILE A 52 -21.27 -12.37 -8.79
CA ILE A 52 -20.18 -13.16 -8.19
C ILE A 52 -20.47 -13.43 -6.69
N HIS A 53 -21.15 -12.48 -6.05
CA HIS A 53 -21.49 -12.39 -4.63
C HIS A 53 -22.87 -11.72 -4.50
N ASP A 54 -23.53 -11.89 -3.35
CA ASP A 54 -24.85 -11.29 -3.10
C ASP A 54 -24.81 -9.78 -2.87
N ASP A 55 -23.69 -9.26 -2.37
CA ASP A 55 -23.41 -7.82 -2.28
C ASP A 55 -22.93 -7.27 -3.64
N GLU A 56 -23.67 -6.31 -4.20
CA GLU A 56 -23.34 -5.63 -5.45
C GLU A 56 -22.00 -4.87 -5.41
N SER A 57 -21.64 -4.29 -4.27
CA SER A 57 -20.36 -3.62 -4.08
C SER A 57 -19.21 -4.63 -4.10
N ALA A 58 -19.41 -5.81 -3.52
CA ALA A 58 -18.44 -6.90 -3.60
C ALA A 58 -18.25 -7.38 -5.05
N ASN A 59 -19.34 -7.46 -5.84
CA ASN A 59 -19.26 -7.78 -7.28
C ASN A 59 -18.40 -6.78 -8.05
N TYR A 60 -18.62 -5.48 -7.83
CA TYR A 60 -17.81 -4.43 -8.44
C TYR A 60 -16.32 -4.64 -8.13
N TYR A 61 -15.96 -4.82 -6.86
CA TYR A 61 -14.56 -4.97 -6.49
C TYR A 61 -13.94 -6.31 -6.91
N ALA A 62 -14.73 -7.39 -6.97
CA ALA A 62 -14.30 -8.66 -7.56
C ALA A 62 -13.88 -8.47 -9.03
N LEU A 63 -14.66 -7.71 -9.81
CA LEU A 63 -14.30 -7.36 -11.18
C LEU A 63 -13.07 -6.44 -11.22
N CYS A 64 -12.94 -5.46 -10.33
CA CYS A 64 -11.73 -4.62 -10.24
C CYS A 64 -10.47 -5.46 -9.98
N ALA A 65 -10.48 -6.34 -8.97
CA ALA A 65 -9.33 -7.18 -8.66
C ALA A 65 -8.99 -8.12 -9.83
N MET A 66 -9.98 -8.83 -10.38
CA MET A 66 -9.78 -9.75 -11.50
C MET A 66 -9.17 -9.04 -12.72
N THR A 67 -9.75 -7.92 -13.15
CA THR A 67 -9.29 -7.20 -14.35
C THR A 67 -7.91 -6.56 -14.14
N GLY A 68 -7.65 -6.02 -12.94
CA GLY A 68 -6.34 -5.49 -12.59
C GLY A 68 -5.26 -6.56 -12.60
N LYS A 69 -5.58 -7.75 -12.08
CA LYS A 69 -4.73 -8.94 -12.19
C LYS A 69 -4.46 -9.23 -13.67
N VAL A 70 -5.48 -9.44 -14.50
CA VAL A 70 -5.34 -9.79 -15.93
C VAL A 70 -4.24 -8.97 -16.63
N PHE A 71 -4.27 -7.64 -16.49
CA PHE A 71 -3.35 -6.75 -17.20
C PHE A 71 -2.12 -6.31 -16.39
N GLY A 72 -1.99 -6.75 -15.13
CA GLY A 72 -0.88 -6.38 -14.24
C GLY A 72 -0.81 -4.88 -13.94
N ALA A 73 -1.89 -4.14 -14.14
CA ALA A 73 -2.01 -2.71 -13.90
C ALA A 73 -3.46 -2.33 -13.58
N GLY A 74 -3.64 -1.20 -12.90
CA GLY A 74 -4.96 -0.69 -12.56
C GLY A 74 -4.87 0.63 -11.79
N VAL A 75 -6.02 1.13 -11.34
CA VAL A 75 -6.12 2.32 -10.46
C VAL A 75 -6.42 1.88 -9.02
N CYS A 76 -6.65 2.85 -8.11
CA CYS A 76 -6.83 2.58 -6.68
C CYS A 76 -7.81 1.44 -6.37
N ASP A 77 -8.93 1.35 -7.09
CA ASP A 77 -9.95 0.31 -6.86
C ASP A 77 -9.41 -1.11 -7.11
N ASN A 78 -8.62 -1.30 -8.18
CA ASN A 78 -8.02 -2.59 -8.50
C ASN A 78 -7.02 -3.03 -7.42
N TYR A 79 -6.22 -2.08 -6.93
CA TYR A 79 -5.23 -2.31 -5.88
C TYR A 79 -5.89 -2.60 -4.53
N ALA A 80 -6.87 -1.78 -4.15
CA ALA A 80 -7.62 -1.93 -2.91
C ALA A 80 -8.35 -3.28 -2.86
N ALA A 81 -9.08 -3.63 -3.92
CA ALA A 81 -9.80 -4.90 -4.00
C ALA A 81 -8.86 -6.10 -3.95
N THR A 82 -7.74 -6.07 -4.69
CA THR A 82 -6.77 -7.17 -4.65
C THR A 82 -6.16 -7.32 -3.26
N ALA A 83 -5.77 -6.21 -2.63
CA ALA A 83 -5.23 -6.22 -1.29
C ALA A 83 -6.24 -6.78 -0.27
N ALA A 84 -7.49 -6.34 -0.34
CA ALA A 84 -8.56 -6.79 0.53
C ALA A 84 -8.74 -8.32 0.47
N PHE A 85 -8.87 -8.87 -0.74
CA PHE A 85 -9.10 -10.30 -0.92
C PHE A 85 -7.87 -11.12 -0.53
N SER A 86 -6.66 -10.67 -0.93
CA SER A 86 -5.43 -11.35 -0.58
C SER A 86 -5.15 -11.32 0.92
N TYR A 87 -5.57 -10.27 1.64
CA TYR A 87 -5.52 -10.25 3.10
C TYR A 87 -6.44 -11.29 3.72
N GLY A 88 -7.71 -11.37 3.27
CA GLY A 88 -8.64 -12.41 3.73
C GLY A 88 -8.04 -13.81 3.58
N ALA A 89 -7.49 -14.12 2.41
CA ALA A 89 -6.84 -15.39 2.15
C ALA A 89 -5.61 -15.65 3.05
N ALA A 90 -4.75 -14.64 3.25
CA ALA A 90 -3.56 -14.76 4.09
C ALA A 90 -3.91 -14.92 5.58
N ALA A 91 -4.88 -14.15 6.08
CA ALA A 91 -5.32 -14.19 7.47
C ALA A 91 -5.98 -15.53 7.82
N GLN A 92 -6.71 -16.14 6.89
CA GLN A 92 -7.29 -17.48 7.08
C GLN A 92 -6.25 -18.61 7.18
N GLN A 93 -5.05 -18.43 6.64
CA GLN A 93 -3.97 -19.42 6.72
C GLN A 93 -3.23 -19.40 8.06
N LEU A 94 -3.51 -18.41 8.92
CA LEU A 94 -2.92 -18.35 10.26
C LEU A 94 -3.49 -19.46 11.14
N ALA A 95 -2.66 -20.01 12.04
CA ALA A 95 -3.08 -21.04 12.99
C ALA A 95 -4.26 -20.59 13.88
N HIS A 96 -4.35 -19.28 14.13
CA HIS A 96 -5.46 -18.63 14.81
C HIS A 96 -5.88 -17.41 13.99
N PRO A 97 -6.84 -17.56 13.06
CA PRO A 97 -7.34 -16.45 12.28
C PRO A 97 -7.90 -15.37 13.20
N PRO A 98 -7.58 -14.09 12.97
CA PRO A 98 -8.07 -13.00 13.81
C PRO A 98 -9.57 -12.78 13.57
N ALA A 99 -10.27 -12.28 14.59
CA ALA A 99 -11.66 -11.84 14.46
C ALA A 99 -11.69 -10.43 13.83
N GLU A 100 -11.35 -10.38 12.55
CA GLU A 100 -11.24 -9.15 11.76
C GLU A 100 -12.18 -9.20 10.55
N GLU A 101 -12.47 -8.03 10.02
CA GLU A 101 -13.11 -7.83 8.73
C GLU A 101 -12.19 -7.04 7.82
N VAL A 102 -12.49 -7.15 6.52
CA VAL A 102 -11.85 -6.32 5.50
C VAL A 102 -12.86 -5.31 4.99
N HIS A 103 -12.46 -4.05 5.00
CA HIS A 103 -13.29 -2.93 4.54
C HIS A 103 -12.63 -2.26 3.35
N LEU A 104 -13.40 -2.04 2.27
CA LEU A 104 -12.98 -1.19 1.18
C LEU A 104 -13.46 0.23 1.44
N VAL A 105 -12.51 1.11 1.76
CA VAL A 105 -12.76 2.45 2.26
C VAL A 105 -12.37 3.48 1.21
N MET A 106 -13.20 4.50 1.05
CA MET A 106 -13.00 5.59 0.10
C MET A 106 -12.92 6.94 0.80
N HIS A 107 -11.95 7.76 0.40
CA HIS A 107 -11.94 9.18 0.74
C HIS A 107 -12.94 9.95 -0.14
N LYS A 108 -14.02 10.48 0.44
CA LYS A 108 -15.18 11.09 -0.25
C LYS A 108 -14.82 12.16 -1.30
N GLN A 109 -13.87 13.05 -0.99
CA GLN A 109 -13.46 14.14 -1.88
C GLN A 109 -12.36 13.75 -2.88
N GLN A 110 -11.34 13.03 -2.43
CA GLN A 110 -10.21 12.62 -3.25
C GLN A 110 -10.54 11.46 -4.19
N LYS A 111 -11.61 10.71 -3.90
CA LYS A 111 -12.03 9.51 -4.62
C LYS A 111 -10.91 8.47 -4.73
N HIS A 112 -10.12 8.37 -3.67
CA HIS A 112 -9.10 7.33 -3.50
C HIS A 112 -9.68 6.21 -2.64
N VAL A 113 -9.38 4.96 -3.01
CA VAL A 113 -9.88 3.75 -2.35
C VAL A 113 -8.72 2.89 -1.88
N TRP A 114 -8.83 2.31 -0.69
CA TRP A 114 -7.87 1.39 -0.09
C TRP A 114 -8.60 0.30 0.71
N ALA A 115 -7.85 -0.71 1.16
CA ALA A 115 -8.35 -1.71 2.10
C ALA A 115 -7.98 -1.30 3.54
N GLU A 116 -8.92 -1.45 4.46
CA GLU A 116 -8.68 -1.41 5.90
C GLU A 116 -9.00 -2.77 6.50
N VAL A 117 -8.17 -3.20 7.45
CA VAL A 117 -8.35 -4.47 8.18
C VAL A 117 -8.38 -4.20 9.66
N GLY A 118 -9.27 -4.89 10.37
CA GLY A 118 -9.43 -4.70 11.81
C GLY A 118 -10.76 -5.26 12.33
N PRO A 119 -11.05 -5.11 13.62
CA PRO A 119 -12.32 -5.50 14.19
C PRO A 119 -13.49 -4.76 13.52
N SER A 120 -14.64 -5.43 13.35
CA SER A 120 -15.84 -4.89 12.69
C SER A 120 -16.28 -3.51 13.22
N ASP A 121 -16.00 -3.22 14.50
CA ASP A 121 -16.45 -2.02 15.21
C ASP A 121 -15.35 -0.94 15.38
N ALA A 122 -14.10 -1.23 15.00
CA ALA A 122 -12.93 -0.43 15.39
C ALA A 122 -12.39 0.43 14.24
N GLN A 123 -13.09 1.52 13.90
CA GLN A 123 -12.65 2.47 12.87
C GLN A 123 -11.34 3.19 13.19
N GLU A 124 -10.93 3.27 14.45
CA GLU A 124 -9.71 3.98 14.88
C GLU A 124 -8.48 3.07 14.98
N SER A 125 -8.67 1.76 15.12
CA SER A 125 -7.59 0.78 15.28
C SER A 125 -7.31 -0.01 14.00
N SER A 126 -7.93 0.36 12.88
CA SER A 126 -7.75 -0.36 11.63
C SER A 126 -6.36 -0.13 11.03
N VAL A 127 -5.83 -1.17 10.39
CA VAL A 127 -4.61 -1.11 9.61
C VAL A 127 -4.98 -0.83 8.15
N VAL A 128 -4.39 0.21 7.59
CA VAL A 128 -4.52 0.60 6.19
C VAL A 128 -3.56 -0.23 5.34
N VAL A 129 -4.14 -0.99 4.42
CA VAL A 129 -3.45 -1.81 3.42
C VAL A 129 -3.65 -1.13 2.06
N ASP A 130 -2.72 -0.22 1.71
CA ASP A 130 -2.79 0.58 0.49
C ASP A 130 -1.54 0.35 -0.39
N PRO A 131 -1.57 -0.64 -1.30
CA PRO A 131 -0.46 -0.89 -2.22
C PRO A 131 -0.37 0.12 -3.37
N TRP A 132 -1.40 0.96 -3.58
CA TRP A 132 -1.37 2.03 -4.58
C TRP A 132 -0.57 3.25 -4.06
N ALA A 133 -0.72 3.62 -2.80
CA ALA A 133 0.16 4.60 -2.16
C ALA A 133 1.58 4.03 -1.92
N ASP A 134 2.58 4.88 -1.76
CA ASP A 134 3.96 4.47 -1.45
C ASP A 134 4.15 4.24 0.05
N GLY A 135 4.66 3.06 0.43
CA GLY A 135 4.98 2.71 1.82
C GLY A 135 4.50 1.32 2.24
N SER A 136 4.62 1.05 3.54
CA SER A 136 4.11 -0.17 4.20
C SER A 136 2.64 -0.01 4.60
N ALA A 137 2.05 -1.08 5.12
CA ALA A 137 0.80 -0.96 5.86
C ALA A 137 1.01 -0.06 7.10
N VAL A 138 0.01 0.74 7.45
CA VAL A 138 0.09 1.72 8.55
C VAL A 138 -1.21 1.76 9.33
N PHE A 139 -1.18 2.19 10.59
CA PHE A 139 -2.42 2.48 11.31
C PHE A 139 -3.19 3.62 10.64
N ALA A 140 -4.53 3.55 10.69
CA ALA A 140 -5.40 4.55 10.07
C ALA A 140 -5.11 5.98 10.56
N GLU A 141 -4.75 6.16 11.83
CA GLU A 141 -4.40 7.47 12.41
C GLU A 141 -3.15 8.12 11.79
N ASP A 142 -2.23 7.31 11.25
CA ASP A 142 -0.99 7.78 10.63
C ASP A 142 -1.09 7.90 9.11
N SER A 143 -2.19 7.44 8.52
CA SER A 143 -2.43 7.46 7.08
C SER A 143 -2.76 8.85 6.55
N ARG A 144 -2.23 9.17 5.36
CA ARG A 144 -2.55 10.37 4.58
C ARG A 144 -4.03 10.48 4.26
N PHE A 145 -4.65 9.35 3.91
CA PHE A 145 -6.03 9.32 3.46
C PHE A 145 -7.00 8.93 4.57
N ALA A 146 -6.58 8.06 5.50
CA ALA A 146 -7.49 7.49 6.51
C ALA A 146 -7.54 8.24 7.85
N SER A 147 -6.58 9.12 8.15
CA SER A 147 -6.51 9.81 9.45
C SER A 147 -7.71 10.70 9.78
N ARG A 148 -8.47 11.15 8.77
CA ARG A 148 -9.67 11.99 8.95
C ARG A 148 -10.94 11.18 8.68
N ARG A 149 -11.35 10.37 9.65
CA ARG A 149 -12.50 9.42 9.54
C ARG A 149 -13.80 10.04 9.02
N THR A 150 -14.10 11.29 9.37
CA THR A 150 -15.30 12.00 8.89
C THR A 150 -15.37 12.20 7.37
N ARG A 151 -14.21 12.12 6.68
CA ARG A 151 -14.10 12.25 5.22
C ARG A 151 -14.22 10.92 4.48
N LEU A 152 -14.51 9.83 5.19
CA LEU A 152 -14.47 8.48 4.65
C LEU A 152 -15.88 7.91 4.45
N SER A 153 -15.99 7.00 3.50
CA SER A 153 -17.13 6.08 3.35
C SER A 153 -16.61 4.66 3.19
N THR A 154 -17.25 3.70 3.85
CA THR A 154 -17.03 2.28 3.58
C THR A 154 -17.92 1.88 2.40
N ASN A 155 -17.30 1.40 1.34
CA ASN A 155 -17.98 0.98 0.11
C ASN A 155 -18.37 -0.51 0.17
N ALA A 156 -17.60 -1.35 0.86
CA ALA A 156 -17.92 -2.75 1.12
C ALA A 156 -17.25 -3.21 2.42
N SER A 157 -17.88 -4.15 3.12
CA SER A 157 -17.31 -4.87 4.27
C SER A 157 -17.44 -6.36 4.03
N LEU A 158 -16.38 -7.11 4.27
CA LEU A 158 -16.33 -8.55 4.01
C LEU A 158 -15.76 -9.27 5.21
N SER A 159 -16.33 -10.44 5.52
CA SER A 159 -15.65 -11.38 6.41
C SER A 159 -14.33 -11.85 5.78
N LEU A 160 -13.39 -12.33 6.59
CA LEU A 160 -12.16 -12.93 6.05
C LEU A 160 -12.45 -14.09 5.10
N SER A 161 -13.56 -14.82 5.29
CA SER A 161 -13.96 -15.92 4.41
C SER A 161 -14.44 -15.45 3.06
N ASP A 162 -15.34 -14.46 3.03
CA ASP A 162 -15.83 -13.94 1.76
C ASP A 162 -14.67 -13.29 0.97
N ALA A 163 -13.77 -12.59 1.67
CA ALA A 163 -12.57 -12.03 1.05
C ALA A 163 -11.63 -13.13 0.49
N ALA A 164 -11.45 -14.25 1.20
CA ALA A 164 -10.66 -15.38 0.73
C ALA A 164 -11.28 -16.08 -0.48
N ASP A 165 -12.60 -16.29 -0.46
CA ASP A 165 -13.34 -16.89 -1.58
C ASP A 165 -13.27 -16.00 -2.83
N LEU A 166 -13.42 -14.68 -2.67
CA LEU A 166 -13.20 -13.72 -3.74
C LEU A 166 -11.74 -13.69 -4.22
N ASN A 167 -10.75 -13.92 -3.34
CA ASN A 167 -9.36 -14.06 -3.78
C ASN A 167 -9.20 -15.26 -4.71
N HIS A 168 -9.71 -16.42 -4.31
CA HIS A 168 -9.66 -17.64 -5.12
C HIS A 168 -10.36 -17.44 -6.47
N TRP A 169 -11.56 -16.86 -6.46
CA TRP A 169 -12.33 -16.57 -7.67
C TRP A 169 -11.56 -15.64 -8.60
N THR A 170 -11.04 -14.52 -8.10
CA THR A 170 -10.32 -13.52 -8.91
C THR A 170 -9.02 -14.08 -9.48
N ASP A 171 -8.29 -14.92 -8.74
CA ASP A 171 -7.08 -15.60 -9.24
C ASP A 171 -7.41 -16.55 -10.38
N ALA A 172 -8.36 -17.47 -10.17
CA ALA A 172 -8.76 -18.45 -11.19
C ALA A 172 -9.28 -17.78 -12.47
N HIS A 173 -10.15 -16.77 -12.34
CA HIS A 173 -10.74 -16.10 -13.50
C HIS A 173 -9.73 -15.21 -14.22
N SER A 174 -8.80 -14.57 -13.49
CA SER A 174 -7.73 -13.81 -14.14
C SER A 174 -6.79 -14.71 -14.95
N GLN A 175 -6.52 -15.94 -14.49
CA GLN A 175 -5.71 -16.91 -15.23
C GLN A 175 -6.45 -17.42 -16.47
N MET A 176 -7.74 -17.77 -16.32
CA MET A 176 -8.58 -18.19 -17.43
C MET A 176 -8.65 -17.13 -18.53
N ILE A 177 -8.89 -15.86 -18.18
CA ILE A 177 -8.95 -14.78 -19.18
C ILE A 177 -7.58 -14.54 -19.83
N ARG A 178 -6.49 -14.59 -19.07
CA ARG A 178 -5.14 -14.45 -19.65
C ARG A 178 -4.76 -15.57 -20.62
N SER A 179 -5.45 -16.72 -20.57
CA SER A 179 -5.19 -17.81 -21.53
C SER A 179 -5.72 -17.54 -22.93
N ASP A 180 -6.59 -16.54 -23.10
CA ASP A 180 -7.03 -16.03 -24.40
C ASP A 180 -6.09 -14.91 -24.88
N GLU A 181 -4.92 -15.30 -25.40
CA GLU A 181 -3.86 -14.35 -25.80
C GLU A 181 -4.33 -13.36 -26.88
N ASP A 182 -5.21 -13.79 -27.79
CA ASP A 182 -5.73 -12.96 -28.88
C ASP A 182 -6.70 -11.87 -28.36
N ASP A 183 -7.60 -12.20 -27.43
CA ASP A 183 -8.47 -11.20 -26.77
C ASP A 183 -7.63 -10.20 -25.97
N ILE A 184 -6.63 -10.67 -25.23
CA ILE A 184 -5.72 -9.80 -24.48
C ILE A 184 -4.96 -8.83 -25.39
N ALA A 185 -4.37 -9.34 -26.48
CA ALA A 185 -3.65 -8.51 -27.45
C ALA A 185 -4.57 -7.47 -28.08
N THR A 186 -5.78 -7.87 -28.49
CA THR A 186 -6.79 -6.98 -29.07
C THR A 186 -7.17 -5.85 -28.11
N ARG A 187 -7.41 -6.17 -26.83
CA ARG A 187 -7.76 -5.17 -25.81
C ARG A 187 -6.62 -4.20 -25.53
N LEU A 188 -5.38 -4.69 -25.50
CA LEU A 188 -4.20 -3.84 -25.31
C LEU A 188 -4.00 -2.87 -26.48
N ASP A 189 -4.22 -3.32 -27.72
CA ASP A 189 -4.11 -2.46 -28.89
C ASP A 189 -5.21 -1.39 -28.93
N GLN A 190 -6.45 -1.75 -28.60
CA GLN A 190 -7.55 -0.78 -28.46
C GLN A 190 -7.25 0.26 -27.37
N ALA A 191 -6.80 -0.19 -26.19
CA ALA A 191 -6.42 0.69 -25.10
C ALA A 191 -5.25 1.61 -25.47
N ARG A 192 -4.27 1.12 -26.24
CA ARG A 192 -3.14 1.91 -26.74
C ARG A 192 -3.62 3.04 -27.64
N GLN A 193 -4.54 2.76 -28.56
CA GLN A 193 -5.12 3.79 -29.43
C GLN A 193 -5.88 4.86 -28.62
N GLU A 194 -6.65 4.45 -27.61
CA GLU A 194 -7.37 5.38 -26.73
C GLU A 194 -6.41 6.29 -25.94
N VAL A 195 -5.42 5.71 -25.27
CA VAL A 195 -4.49 6.44 -24.39
C VAL A 195 -3.61 7.40 -25.19
N LEU A 196 -3.07 6.96 -26.33
CA LEU A 196 -2.18 7.79 -27.15
C LEU A 196 -2.93 8.78 -28.04
N GLY A 197 -4.20 8.50 -28.37
CA GLY A 197 -5.06 9.39 -29.15
C GLY A 197 -5.68 10.54 -28.35
N THR A 198 -5.69 10.46 -27.01
CA THR A 198 -6.36 11.44 -26.15
C THR A 198 -5.36 12.39 -25.49
N SER A 199 -5.57 13.70 -25.66
CA SER A 199 -4.77 14.74 -24.98
C SER A 199 -5.07 14.72 -23.47
N GLY A 200 -4.24 14.02 -22.70
CA GLY A 200 -4.36 13.89 -21.24
C GLY A 200 -4.35 12.47 -20.69
N GLY A 201 -4.47 11.46 -21.56
CA GLY A 201 -4.60 10.06 -21.15
C GLY A 201 -6.05 9.64 -20.82
N ALA A 202 -6.23 8.40 -20.37
CA ALA A 202 -7.53 7.80 -20.07
C ALA A 202 -8.02 8.09 -18.63
N PHE A 203 -7.12 8.53 -17.74
CA PHE A 203 -7.42 8.75 -16.33
C PHE A 203 -6.95 10.12 -15.82
N LYS A 204 -7.54 10.58 -14.71
CA LYS A 204 -6.97 11.67 -13.93
C LYS A 204 -5.59 11.25 -13.40
N ARG A 205 -4.57 12.04 -13.73
CA ARG A 205 -3.19 11.79 -13.30
C ARG A 205 -2.93 12.16 -11.84
N TRP A 206 -2.11 11.36 -11.19
CA TRP A 206 -1.66 11.52 -9.82
C TRP A 206 -0.14 11.54 -9.79
N ARG A 207 0.41 12.38 -8.92
CA ARG A 207 1.80 12.20 -8.48
C ARG A 207 1.87 11.05 -7.47
N PRO A 208 3.01 10.36 -7.33
CA PRO A 208 3.21 9.40 -6.25
C PRO A 208 2.80 10.01 -4.90
N GLN A 209 2.00 9.27 -4.14
CA GLN A 209 1.47 9.68 -2.85
C GLN A 209 2.03 8.75 -1.78
N PRO A 210 2.73 9.22 -0.74
CA PRO A 210 3.09 8.36 0.37
C PRO A 210 1.83 8.03 1.19
N VAL A 211 1.80 6.81 1.73
CA VAL A 211 0.71 6.33 2.59
C VAL A 211 0.68 7.09 3.92
N LEU A 212 1.83 7.55 4.42
CA LEU A 212 1.95 8.31 5.65
C LEU A 212 1.47 9.76 5.47
N GLY A 213 0.70 10.24 6.44
CA GLY A 213 0.15 11.58 6.46
C GLY A 213 1.16 12.64 6.91
N ASP A 214 1.01 13.86 6.40
CA ASP A 214 1.92 14.97 6.69
C ASP A 214 2.01 15.28 8.20
N GLN A 215 0.94 15.03 8.96
CA GLN A 215 0.94 15.20 10.42
C GLN A 215 1.84 14.18 11.13
N PHE A 216 1.83 12.91 10.70
CA PHE A 216 2.75 11.90 11.23
C PHE A 216 4.20 12.26 10.89
N LEU A 217 4.46 12.67 9.64
CA LEU A 217 5.80 13.13 9.25
C LEU A 217 6.25 14.32 10.10
N ALA A 218 5.37 15.30 10.36
CA ALA A 218 5.69 16.44 11.20
C ALA A 218 5.99 16.03 12.65
N ARG A 219 5.17 15.16 13.26
CA ARG A 219 5.41 14.64 14.63
C ARG A 219 6.73 13.88 14.71
N THR A 220 7.04 13.05 13.72
CA THR A 220 8.28 12.27 13.69
C THR A 220 9.49 13.16 13.45
N GLN A 221 9.40 14.13 12.54
CA GLN A 221 10.45 15.12 12.33
C GLN A 221 10.69 15.99 13.56
N ASP A 222 9.62 16.40 14.25
CA ASP A 222 9.73 17.14 15.51
C ASP A 222 10.42 16.26 16.56
N ARG A 223 9.99 15.02 16.76
CA ARG A 223 10.63 14.06 17.68
C ARG A 223 12.12 13.83 17.37
N LEU A 224 12.48 13.69 16.09
CA LEU A 224 13.86 13.51 15.65
C LEU A 224 14.70 14.78 15.81
N ARG A 225 14.09 15.96 15.68
CA ARG A 225 14.74 17.27 15.91
C ARG A 225 14.87 17.57 17.40
N THR A 226 13.88 17.19 18.21
CA THR A 226 13.91 17.20 19.67
C THR A 226 14.68 16.00 20.21
N ASN A 227 15.82 15.65 19.59
CA ASN A 227 16.84 14.80 20.21
C ASN A 227 17.28 15.47 21.52
N ASP A 228 16.48 15.25 22.56
CA ASP A 228 16.78 15.59 23.93
C ASP A 228 18.02 14.76 24.29
N PRO A 229 19.18 15.39 24.49
CA PRO A 229 20.42 14.69 24.83
C PRO A 229 20.21 13.77 26.04
N TRP A 230 19.26 14.10 26.91
CA TRP A 230 18.90 13.30 28.07
C TRP A 230 18.23 11.97 27.76
N LYS A 231 17.46 11.85 26.67
CA LYS A 231 16.87 10.55 26.26
C LYS A 231 17.90 9.62 25.64
N VAL A 232 18.85 10.15 24.87
CA VAL A 232 19.97 9.35 24.34
C VAL A 232 20.83 8.82 25.50
N VAL A 233 21.16 9.67 26.46
CA VAL A 233 21.86 9.27 27.70
C VAL A 233 21.01 8.28 28.51
N GLN A 234 19.70 8.43 28.59
CA GLN A 234 18.82 7.47 29.29
C GLN A 234 18.79 6.10 28.61
N THR A 235 18.72 6.06 27.28
CA THR A 235 18.76 4.81 26.51
C THR A 235 20.12 4.13 26.63
N GLU A 236 21.22 4.89 26.61
CA GLU A 236 22.57 4.36 26.84
C GLU A 236 22.76 3.84 28.28
N VAL A 237 22.26 4.56 29.29
CA VAL A 237 22.31 4.14 30.70
C VAL A 237 21.45 2.90 30.94
N LEU A 238 20.25 2.82 30.35
CA LEU A 238 19.38 1.65 30.45
C LEU A 238 19.97 0.44 29.71
N ALA A 239 20.52 0.63 28.51
CA ALA A 239 21.20 -0.43 27.76
C ALA A 239 22.44 -0.94 28.52
N THR A 240 23.19 -0.05 29.16
CA THR A 240 24.34 -0.41 30.00
C THR A 240 23.92 -1.16 31.28
N GLY A 241 22.81 -0.73 31.90
CA GLY A 241 22.22 -1.41 33.05
C GLY A 241 21.75 -2.83 32.71
N VAL A 242 21.09 -3.00 31.57
CA VAL A 242 20.64 -4.31 31.06
C VAL A 242 21.83 -5.20 30.67
N ALA A 243 22.86 -4.66 30.01
CA ALA A 243 24.05 -5.43 29.65
C ALA A 243 24.87 -5.91 30.86
N ARG A 244 24.90 -5.12 31.95
CA ARG A 244 25.49 -5.53 33.24
C ARG A 244 24.64 -6.58 33.95
N LEU A 245 23.31 -6.50 33.86
CA LEU A 245 22.38 -7.50 34.40
C LEU A 245 22.46 -8.84 33.66
N LEU A 246 22.91 -8.84 32.40
CA LEU A 246 23.07 -10.02 31.55
C LEU A 246 24.50 -10.56 31.48
N ASP A 247 25.40 -10.08 32.35
CA ASP A 247 26.81 -10.50 32.48
C ASP A 247 27.62 -10.49 31.16
N VAL A 248 27.35 -9.52 30.29
CA VAL A 248 28.07 -9.37 29.01
C VAL A 248 29.47 -8.83 29.29
N HIS A 249 30.49 -9.69 29.21
CA HIS A 249 31.89 -9.35 29.60
C HIS A 249 32.64 -8.33 28.70
N ARG A 250 31.97 -7.67 27.75
CA ARG A 250 32.58 -6.65 26.84
C ARG A 250 32.01 -5.24 26.97
N VAL A 251 31.26 -4.96 28.03
CA VAL A 251 30.63 -3.65 28.29
C VAL A 251 31.64 -2.46 28.32
N PRO A 252 32.86 -2.56 28.87
CA PRO A 252 33.81 -1.43 28.89
C PRO A 252 34.29 -1.01 27.50
N ASP A 253 34.55 -1.97 26.61
CA ASP A 253 35.01 -1.72 25.23
C ASP A 253 33.94 -0.96 24.44
N LEU A 254 32.70 -1.44 24.51
CA LEU A 254 31.54 -0.86 23.81
C LEU A 254 31.20 0.56 24.32
N LEU A 255 31.35 0.83 25.61
CA LEU A 255 31.17 2.16 26.19
C LEU A 255 32.22 3.18 25.74
N SER A 256 33.44 2.72 25.41
CA SER A 256 34.51 3.59 24.92
C SER A 256 34.37 3.96 23.44
N GLU A 257 33.66 3.13 22.66
CA GLU A 257 33.46 3.31 21.22
C GLU A 257 32.15 4.03 20.87
N ALA A 258 31.09 3.88 21.69
CA ALA A 258 29.79 4.48 21.41
C ALA A 258 29.83 6.00 21.17
N PRO A 259 30.55 6.81 21.97
CA PRO A 259 30.63 8.26 21.74
C PRO A 259 31.27 8.62 20.39
N LYS A 260 32.23 7.80 19.92
CA LYS A 260 32.91 8.03 18.62
C LYS A 260 31.98 7.74 17.44
N ILE A 261 31.21 6.67 17.53
CA ILE A 261 30.22 6.29 16.50
C ILE A 261 29.11 7.36 16.41
N VAL A 262 28.67 7.89 17.55
CA VAL A 262 27.68 8.98 17.60
C VAL A 262 28.22 10.25 16.94
N GLU A 263 29.47 10.65 17.24
CA GLU A 263 30.09 11.83 16.62
C GLU A 263 30.34 11.65 15.11
N GLU A 264 30.79 10.47 14.67
CA GLU A 264 30.93 10.17 13.23
C GLU A 264 29.59 10.22 12.49
N THR A 265 28.52 9.74 13.13
CA THR A 265 27.16 9.77 12.60
C THR A 265 26.64 11.20 12.51
N LYS A 266 26.85 12.04 13.54
CA LYS A 266 26.50 13.48 13.49
C LYS A 266 27.24 14.19 12.37
N ALA A 267 28.56 13.98 12.25
CA ALA A 267 29.37 14.60 11.21
C ALA A 267 28.97 14.15 9.78
N LEU A 268 28.47 12.92 9.61
CA LEU A 268 27.90 12.44 8.35
C LEU A 268 26.59 13.14 8.00
N VAL A 269 25.73 13.34 8.99
CA VAL A 269 24.45 14.06 8.83
C VAL A 269 24.67 15.54 8.51
N GLU A 270 25.59 16.21 9.21
CA GLU A 270 25.91 17.63 8.97
C GLU A 270 26.53 17.86 7.58
N ARG A 271 27.45 16.99 7.14
CA ARG A 271 28.03 17.04 5.79
C ARG A 271 27.00 16.77 4.69
N GLY A 272 26.03 15.89 4.95
CA GLY A 272 24.90 15.66 4.05
C GLY A 272 23.98 16.88 3.91
N ILE A 273 23.83 17.66 4.98
CA ILE A 273 23.03 18.90 5.00
C ILE A 273 23.73 20.05 4.27
N GLU A 274 25.05 20.20 4.40
CA GLU A 274 25.82 21.22 3.67
C GLU A 274 25.90 20.96 2.16
N ALA A 275 26.06 19.70 1.74
CA ALA A 275 26.04 19.31 0.33
C ALA A 275 24.67 19.59 -0.34
N GLY A 276 23.58 19.56 0.44
CA GLY A 276 22.24 19.91 -0.02
C GLY A 276 21.96 21.42 -0.08
N ARG A 277 22.70 22.24 0.68
CA ARG A 277 22.59 23.72 0.65
C ARG A 277 23.41 24.36 -0.46
N SER A 278 24.53 23.75 -0.87
CA SER A 278 25.39 24.29 -1.94
C SER A 278 24.91 23.98 -3.37
N ARG A 279 23.77 23.28 -3.53
CA ARG A 279 23.13 22.96 -4.82
C ARG A 279 21.76 23.64 -5.00
N ARG A 280 21.47 24.71 -4.25
CA ARG A 280 20.32 25.59 -4.45
C ARG A 280 20.77 26.98 -4.88
#